data_AF-A0A2N3AGE5-F1
#
_entry.id   AF-A0A2N3AGE5-F1
#
_cell.length_a   1.000
_cell.length_b   1.000
_cell.length_c   1.000
_cell.angle_alpha   90.00
_cell.angle_beta   90.00
_cell.angle_gamma   90.00
#
_symmetry.space_group_name_H-M   'P 1'
#
loop_
_entity.id
_entity.type
_entity.pdbx_description
1 polymer ?
#
loop_
_entity_poly.entity_id
_entity_poly.type
_entity_poly.pdbx_seq_one_letter_code
_entity_poly.pdbx_strand_id
1 'polypeptide(L)' 'MKINELYNQKDINNEGLVEYPVRDIKAKVYINGTKVFFFELVNNQQCYRLYSIINKRSLFL' A
#
# COMPACT_ATOMS: atom_id res chain seq x y z
N MET A 1 5.65 -4.07 7.82
CA MET A 1 4.77 -4.88 6.93
C MET A 1 5.52 -5.85 6.02
N LYS A 2 4.90 -6.98 5.65
CA LYS A 2 5.43 -8.10 4.83
C LYS A 2 4.54 -8.37 3.61
N ILE A 3 5.15 -8.84 2.52
CA ILE A 3 4.43 -9.15 1.26
C ILE A 3 3.54 -10.37 1.45
N ASN A 4 2.37 -10.37 0.80
CA ASN A 4 1.28 -11.33 0.85
C ASN A 4 0.56 -11.47 2.19
N GLU A 5 0.89 -10.64 3.18
CA GLU A 5 0.10 -10.53 4.41
C GLU A 5 -1.08 -9.58 4.24
N LEU A 6 -2.11 -9.80 5.06
CA LEU A 6 -3.32 -9.00 5.13
C LEU A 6 -3.24 -8.01 6.29
N TYR A 7 -3.66 -6.79 6.02
CA TYR A 7 -3.68 -5.69 6.98
C TYR A 7 -5.04 -5.01 6.95
N ASN A 8 -5.45 -4.46 8.09
CA ASN A 8 -6.59 -3.55 8.16
C ASN A 8 -6.11 -2.09 8.07
N GLN A 9 -7.04 -1.14 7.94
CA GLN A 9 -6.69 0.28 7.86
C GLN A 9 -5.96 0.80 9.10
N LYS A 10 -6.27 0.28 10.30
CA LYS A 10 -5.57 0.69 11.54
C LYS A 10 -4.11 0.26 11.52
N ASP A 11 -3.81 -0.95 11.04
CA ASP A 11 -2.44 -1.45 10.91
C ASP A 11 -1.61 -0.56 9.97
N ILE A 12 -2.21 -0.18 8.83
CA ILE A 12 -1.59 0.74 7.85
C ILE A 12 -1.34 2.11 8.49
N ASN A 13 -2.33 2.65 9.22
CA ASN A 13 -2.20 3.96 9.86
C ASN A 13 -1.14 3.96 10.98
N ASN A 14 -1.03 2.87 11.75
CA ASN A 14 -0.03 2.72 12.82
C ASN A 14 1.41 2.68 12.29
N GLU A 15 1.60 2.27 11.04
CA GLU A 15 2.91 2.25 10.35
C GLU A 15 3.32 3.64 9.81
N GLY A 16 2.51 4.69 10.02
CA GLY A 16 2.80 6.05 9.56
C GLY A 16 2.77 6.19 8.03
N LEU A 17 2.06 5.29 7.35
CA LEU A 17 1.93 5.26 5.90
C LEU A 17 0.98 6.37 5.42
N VAL A 18 1.43 7.17 4.45
CA VAL A 18 0.62 8.24 3.85
C VAL A 18 0.01 7.75 2.55
N GLU A 19 -1.32 7.83 2.44
CA GLU A 19 -2.02 7.44 1.21
C GLU A 19 -1.61 8.35 0.05
N TYR A 20 -1.29 7.72 -1.09
CA TYR A 20 -0.99 8.40 -2.32
C TYR A 20 -2.12 8.16 -3.32
N PRO A 21 -2.84 9.20 -3.77
CA PRO A 21 -3.98 9.05 -4.66
C PRO A 21 -3.51 8.66 -6.06
N VAL A 22 -3.98 7.51 -6.54
CA VAL A 22 -3.73 6.99 -7.89
C VAL A 22 -5.07 6.71 -8.56
N ARG A 23 -5.22 7.16 -9.81
CA ARG A 23 -6.50 7.14 -10.53
C ARG A 23 -6.72 5.88 -11.35
N ASP A 24 -5.65 5.24 -11.83
CA ASP A 24 -5.74 4.21 -12.88
C ASP A 24 -5.30 2.81 -12.45
N ILE A 25 -5.12 2.57 -11.14
CA ILE A 25 -4.78 1.25 -10.61
C ILE A 25 -5.80 0.81 -9.57
N LYS A 26 -6.23 -0.46 -9.65
CA LYS A 26 -7.06 -1.14 -8.64
C LYS A 26 -6.26 -1.50 -7.39
N ALA A 27 -5.41 -0.58 -6.94
CA ALA A 27 -4.53 -0.73 -5.80
C ALA A 27 -4.54 0.54 -4.97
N LYS A 28 -4.53 0.37 -3.65
CA LYS A 28 -4.30 1.45 -2.70
C LYS A 28 -2.81 1.58 -2.49
N VAL A 29 -2.29 2.78 -2.75
CA VAL A 29 -0.86 3.06 -2.69
C VAL A 29 -0.59 3.91 -1.47
N TYR A 30 0.42 3.50 -0.69
CA TYR A 30 0.90 4.27 0.44
C TYR A 30 2.40 4.49 0.34
N ILE A 31 2.87 5.60 0.91
CA ILE A 31 4.27 5.99 0.88
C ILE A 31 4.75 6.16 2.32
N ASN A 32 5.92 5.62 2.62
CA ASN A 32 6.67 5.91 3.84
C ASN A 32 8.13 6.18 3.46
N GLY A 33 8.54 7.45 3.56
CA GLY A 33 9.87 7.92 3.18
C GLY A 33 10.23 7.58 1.73
N THR A 34 11.18 6.65 1.56
CA THR A 34 11.68 6.20 0.26
C THR A 34 10.99 4.96 -0.26
N LYS A 35 10.04 4.37 0.47
CA LYS A 35 9.32 3.15 0.06
C LYS A 35 7.88 3.45 -0.32
N VAL A 36 7.39 2.69 -1.29
CA VAL A 36 6.02 2.72 -1.80
C VAL A 36 5.45 1.33 -1.62
N PHE A 37 4.26 1.26 -1.04
CA PHE A 37 3.56 0.05 -0.66
C PHE A 37 2.28 -0.04 -1.48
N PHE A 38 2.08 -1.17 -2.14
CA PHE A 38 0.91 -1.42 -2.96
C PHE A 38 0.03 -2.46 -2.32
N PHE A 39 -1.19 -2.06 -2.02
CA PHE A 39 -2.19 -2.93 -1.44
C PHE A 39 -3.29 -3.19 -2.44
N GLU A 40 -3.70 -4.44 -2.55
CA GLU A 40 -4.95 -4.81 -3.20
C GLU A 40 -6.05 -4.93 -2.14
N LEU A 41 -7.27 -4.57 -2.51
CA LEU A 41 -8.44 -4.70 -1.66
C LEU A 41 -8.98 -6.13 -1.78
N VAL A 42 -9.04 -6.84 -0.66
CA VAL A 42 -9.54 -8.21 -0.52
C VAL A 42 -10.79 -8.20 0.37
N ASN A 43 -11.74 -9.11 0.11
CA ASN A 43 -13.00 -9.27 0.88
C ASN A 43 -13.79 -7.96 1.03
N ASN A 44 -14.47 -7.52 -0.04
CA ASN A 44 -15.34 -6.34 -0.01
C ASN A 44 -14.68 -5.10 0.63
N GLN A 45 -13.40 -4.88 0.34
CA GLN A 45 -12.65 -3.68 0.74
C GLN A 45 -12.36 -3.55 2.25
N GLN A 46 -12.48 -4.63 3.02
CA GLN A 46 -12.17 -4.62 4.46
C GLN A 46 -10.71 -4.99 4.77
N CYS A 47 -10.06 -5.73 3.87
CA CYS A 47 -8.68 -6.17 4.04
C CYS A 47 -7.80 -5.65 2.90
N TYR A 48 -6.57 -5.32 3.25
CA TYR A 48 -5.54 -4.83 2.35
C TYR A 48 -4.43 -5.88 2.28
N ARG A 49 -4.28 -6.57 1.14
CA ARG A 49 -3.13 -7.46 0.94
C ARG A 49 -1.97 -6.66 0.38
N LEU A 50 -0.84 -6.64 1.08
CA LEU A 50 0.37 -6.03 0.56
C LEU A 50 0.98 -6.92 -0.51
N TYR A 51 0.91 -6.55 -1.79
CA TYR A 51 1.41 -7.41 -2.87
C TYR A 51 2.76 -6.94 -3.43
N SER A 52 3.14 -5.68 -3.23
CA SER A 52 4.45 -5.17 -3.67
C SER A 52 4.95 -4.03 -2.81
N ILE A 53 6.27 -3.96 -2.67
CA ILE A 53 6.99 -2.83 -2.05
C ILE A 53 8.11 -2.45 -3.02
N ILE A 54 8.13 -1.20 -3.45
CA ILE A 54 9.19 -0.66 -4.32
C ILE A 54 9.83 0.57 -3.70
N ASN A 55 10.96 1.00 -4.27
CA ASN A 55 11.51 2.31 -3.94
C ASN A 55 10.74 3.41 -4.66
N LYS A 56 10.53 4.53 -3.99
CA LYS A 56 9.87 5.73 -4.52
C LYS A 56 10.50 6.20 -5.83
N ARG A 57 11.83 6.11 -5.97
CA ARG A 57 12.52 6.43 -7.23
C ARG A 57 12.06 5.56 -8.41
N SER A 58 11.70 4.31 -8.16
CA SER A 58 11.19 3.36 -9.16
C SER A 58 9.74 3.62 -9.57
N LEU A 59 8.99 4.46 -8.83
CA LEU A 59 7.63 4.85 -9.19
C LEU A 59 7.59 5.97 -10.25
N PHE A 60 8.65 6.77 -10.33
CA PHE A 60 8.75 7.95 -11.21
C PHE A 60 9.68 7.72 -12.42
N LEU A 61 10.17 6.49 -12.60
CA LEU A 61 10.88 6.03 -13.79
C LEU A 61 9.88 5.37 -14.73
#